data_AF-A0A558RA37-F1
#
_entry.id   AF-A0A558RA37-F1
#
_cell.length_a   1.000
_cell.length_b   1.000
_cell.length_c   1.000
_cell.angle_alpha   90.00
_cell.angle_beta   90.00
_cell.angle_gamma   90.00
#
_symmetry.space_group_name_H-M   'P 1'
#
loop_
_entity.id
_entity.type
_entity.pdbx_description
1 polymer ?
#
loop_
_entity_poly.entity_id
_entity_poly.type
_entity_poly.pdbx_seq_one_letter_code
_entity_poly.pdbx_strand_id
1 'polypeptide(L)'
;MHETRNGTITDTPSQRDVAGQPGGGGAGRLLRHAGDEGVRGGCGSTHSDADNADPAENSDATAGYLDKACAEQPRMRRRLYPSCRRSGNIYDMVIPNPAEAKAATALLVAFLGGSPATPPPAARPDISPLAVKPTLVIPDTVVLPGERIAHVRVQLSKPARRPLTWRCTTTNGSAYAPAFYSQTVTTVIFQPGETVQVIDVPILRDLTGKDFKLSCPWTLVHPPVPSDTVGVIRGARTRAPLPAIPKPSYPAVAREKGRKLAFSSTFMEPIVPDVRPGTWRSRFGWGRVQTGNKEIAPYTDATTDPGVTPHPIVDGKRVLRAEHVATKDDGKEYAFSASLIDSASLFTFQYGYVEARVKFARAQGTVAAFWLLPASGKWPPEIDIFETGLGDRPAFASSIRFAKDSYGTADSAMVLPGVEDGRWHVIGFDWTRDWQVTFIDGVEVSRRPNLFNEPMKIIFDVSVGGLGPDPVDPGPGWKSELALDYLKVWR
;
A
#
# COMPACT_ATOMS: atom_id res chain seq x y z
N MET A 1 -45.66 13.04 -53.26
CA MET A 1 -45.96 14.22 -54.10
C MET A 1 -44.99 15.31 -53.73
N HIS A 2 -44.29 15.80 -54.75
CA HIS A 2 -43.45 16.98 -54.91
C HIS A 2 -42.41 17.33 -53.81
N GLU A 3 -41.09 17.33 -54.09
CA GLU A 3 -40.32 18.15 -55.05
C GLU A 3 -40.32 19.66 -54.66
N THR A 4 -39.24 20.45 -54.68
CA THR A 4 -37.91 20.31 -55.29
C THR A 4 -37.06 21.56 -54.95
N ARG A 5 -35.71 21.37 -54.93
CA ARG A 5 -34.64 22.20 -55.57
C ARG A 5 -34.37 23.62 -55.06
N ASN A 6 -33.18 24.21 -55.21
CA ASN A 6 -31.84 23.88 -55.75
C ASN A 6 -30.90 24.98 -55.22
N GLY A 7 -29.63 24.74 -54.88
CA GLY A 7 -28.48 24.62 -55.80
C GLY A 7 -27.44 25.68 -55.40
N THR A 8 -26.15 25.68 -55.72
CA THR A 8 -25.23 24.81 -56.49
C THR A 8 -23.83 25.40 -56.25
N ILE A 9 -22.84 24.62 -55.79
CA ILE A 9 -21.57 24.22 -56.46
C ILE A 9 -20.61 25.37 -56.87
N THR A 10 -19.33 25.29 -56.42
CA THR A 10 -18.13 25.11 -57.29
C THR A 10 -16.88 24.65 -56.51
N ASP A 11 -16.05 23.93 -57.25
CA ASP A 11 -14.95 23.01 -56.88
C ASP A 11 -13.58 23.63 -56.50
N THR A 12 -12.84 22.79 -55.75
CA THR A 12 -11.37 22.53 -55.63
C THR A 12 -10.43 22.92 -56.80
N PRO A 13 -9.06 23.00 -56.67
CA PRO A 13 -8.20 21.98 -56.02
C PRO A 13 -6.83 22.38 -55.37
N SER A 14 -6.27 21.40 -54.65
CA SER A 14 -4.88 21.01 -54.31
C SER A 14 -3.64 21.89 -54.62
N GLN A 15 -2.65 21.87 -53.71
CA GLN A 15 -1.26 21.29 -53.82
C GLN A 15 -0.12 22.11 -53.16
N ARG A 16 0.75 21.35 -52.46
CA ARG A 16 2.21 21.45 -52.24
C ARG A 16 2.85 22.46 -51.26
N ASP A 17 3.58 21.84 -50.32
CA ASP A 17 4.99 22.05 -49.93
C ASP A 17 5.70 23.34 -50.36
N VAL A 18 6.44 23.97 -49.42
CA VAL A 18 7.89 24.20 -49.53
C VAL A 18 8.44 24.72 -48.19
N ALA A 19 9.60 24.18 -47.84
CA ALA A 19 10.43 24.49 -46.69
C ALA A 19 11.10 25.88 -46.74
N GLY A 20 11.49 26.39 -45.57
CA GLY A 20 12.38 27.53 -45.40
C GLY A 20 13.15 27.46 -44.08
N GLN A 21 14.29 26.75 -44.09
CA GLN A 21 15.47 27.00 -43.23
C GLN A 21 16.46 27.87 -44.04
N PRO A 22 17.67 28.27 -43.57
CA PRO A 22 18.23 28.48 -42.22
C PRO A 22 19.12 29.76 -42.10
N GLY A 23 19.76 29.96 -40.94
CA GLY A 23 20.94 30.82 -40.73
C GLY A 23 21.21 30.96 -39.23
N GLY A 24 22.26 30.40 -38.61
CA GLY A 24 23.70 30.63 -38.83
C GLY A 24 24.15 31.72 -37.84
N GLY A 25 25.19 31.63 -37.00
CA GLY A 25 26.27 30.68 -36.74
C GLY A 25 27.19 31.29 -35.66
N GLY A 26 28.26 30.58 -35.27
CA GLY A 26 29.35 31.07 -34.42
C GLY A 26 29.49 30.25 -33.12
N ALA A 27 30.25 29.14 -33.05
CA ALA A 27 31.69 28.92 -33.24
C ALA A 27 32.57 29.57 -32.16
N GLY A 28 33.16 28.71 -31.31
CA GLY A 28 34.27 29.00 -30.40
C GLY A 28 34.91 27.69 -29.96
N ARG A 29 36.11 27.41 -30.46
CA ARG A 29 36.81 26.12 -30.48
C ARG A 29 38.11 26.22 -29.66
N LEU A 30 38.48 25.10 -29.01
CA LEU A 30 39.83 24.66 -28.61
C LEU A 30 40.61 25.44 -27.52
N LEU A 31 41.09 24.70 -26.51
CA LEU A 31 42.52 24.43 -26.31
C LEU A 31 42.74 23.19 -25.40
N ARG A 32 43.72 22.36 -25.78
CA ARG A 32 44.34 21.26 -25.03
C ARG A 32 45.67 21.74 -24.44
N HIS A 33 46.22 20.92 -23.53
CA HIS A 33 47.56 20.90 -22.87
C HIS A 33 47.61 21.57 -21.49
N ALA A 34 48.38 21.11 -20.50
CA ALA A 34 49.04 19.85 -20.10
C ALA A 34 49.92 20.19 -18.87
N GLY A 35 50.17 19.21 -17.99
CA GLY A 35 51.24 19.21 -16.99
C GLY A 35 50.79 19.59 -15.57
N ASP A 36 51.27 18.96 -14.49
CA ASP A 36 52.08 17.75 -14.26
C ASP A 36 52.17 17.57 -12.73
N GLU A 37 52.81 16.48 -12.29
CA GLU A 37 53.10 16.01 -10.92
C GLU A 37 51.97 15.13 -10.33
N GLY A 38 52.10 13.79 -10.25
CA GLY A 38 53.22 12.99 -9.74
C GLY A 38 52.78 12.46 -8.37
N VAL A 39 52.64 11.16 -8.08
CA VAL A 39 53.70 10.16 -8.08
C VAL A 39 53.13 8.72 -8.23
N ARG A 40 53.91 7.97 -9.02
CA ARG A 40 54.05 6.53 -9.30
C ARG A 40 53.73 5.56 -8.13
N GLY A 41 53.42 4.29 -8.38
CA GLY A 41 53.68 3.52 -9.60
C GLY A 41 52.96 2.19 -9.65
N GLY A 42 52.94 1.62 -10.86
CA GLY A 42 52.52 0.26 -11.13
C GLY A 42 53.67 -0.59 -11.67
N CYS A 43 53.38 -1.88 -11.80
CA CYS A 43 53.87 -2.89 -12.75
C CYS A 43 52.85 -4.04 -12.61
N GLY A 44 52.14 -4.54 -13.63
CA GLY A 44 52.58 -5.10 -14.91
C GLY A 44 52.51 -6.63 -14.80
N SER A 45 51.44 -7.27 -15.30
CA SER A 45 51.41 -8.20 -16.47
C SER A 45 52.26 -9.49 -16.28
N THR A 46 51.82 -10.75 -16.45
CA THR A 46 51.13 -11.43 -17.57
C THR A 46 50.88 -12.92 -17.22
N HIS A 47 49.95 -13.56 -17.93
CA HIS A 47 49.90 -14.99 -18.37
C HIS A 47 49.41 -16.15 -17.46
N SER A 48 48.31 -16.75 -17.95
CA SER A 48 47.97 -18.17 -18.20
C SER A 48 48.08 -19.25 -17.10
N ASP A 49 46.91 -19.89 -16.91
CA ASP A 49 46.60 -21.30 -16.67
C ASP A 49 47.01 -22.05 -15.38
N ALA A 50 45.97 -22.70 -14.83
CA ALA A 50 45.90 -23.93 -14.03
C ALA A 50 45.93 -23.90 -12.47
N ASP A 51 44.85 -24.49 -11.93
CA ASP A 51 44.71 -25.35 -10.74
C ASP A 51 44.52 -24.81 -9.30
N ASN A 52 43.36 -25.22 -8.73
CA ASN A 52 42.99 -25.54 -7.34
C ASN A 52 43.89 -25.10 -6.16
N ALA A 53 43.34 -24.29 -5.24
CA ALA A 53 43.63 -24.38 -3.79
C ALA A 53 42.56 -23.67 -2.91
N ASP A 54 42.27 -24.30 -1.76
CA ASP A 54 41.34 -23.99 -0.65
C ASP A 54 41.72 -22.72 0.16
N PRO A 55 40.78 -22.02 0.84
CA PRO A 55 41.12 -21.02 1.86
C PRO A 55 40.88 -21.58 3.28
N ALA A 56 41.93 -22.03 3.95
CA ALA A 56 41.93 -22.39 5.37
C ALA A 56 43.06 -21.68 6.13
N GLU A 57 42.95 -20.36 6.33
CA GLU A 57 43.76 -19.63 7.31
C GLU A 57 42.93 -18.49 7.94
N ASN A 58 42.18 -18.81 9.00
CA ASN A 58 41.82 -17.83 10.05
C ASN A 58 41.24 -18.45 11.35
N SER A 59 41.45 -19.76 11.61
CA SER A 59 40.87 -20.47 12.76
C SER A 59 41.77 -20.59 14.00
N ASP A 60 43.07 -20.28 13.91
CA ASP A 60 44.03 -20.65 14.97
C ASP A 60 44.19 -19.66 16.14
N ALA A 61 43.75 -18.40 16.00
CA ALA A 61 43.90 -17.42 17.09
C ALA A 61 42.87 -17.60 18.23
N THR A 62 41.69 -18.16 17.93
CA THR A 62 40.57 -18.27 18.87
C THR A 62 40.64 -19.54 19.73
N ALA A 63 41.23 -20.61 19.20
CA ALA A 63 41.40 -21.87 19.92
C ALA A 63 42.40 -21.76 21.09
N GLY A 64 43.48 -20.98 20.93
CA GLY A 64 44.52 -20.81 21.95
C GLY A 64 44.08 -20.06 23.23
N TYR A 65 42.98 -19.32 23.17
CA TYR A 65 42.45 -18.56 24.33
C TYR A 65 41.57 -19.40 25.26
N LEU A 66 40.85 -20.39 24.71
CA LEU A 66 39.94 -21.26 25.49
C LEU A 66 40.71 -22.34 26.26
N ASP A 67 41.83 -22.83 25.71
CA ASP A 67 42.71 -23.79 26.38
C ASP A 67 43.36 -23.23 27.66
N LYS A 68 43.72 -21.93 27.66
CA LYS A 68 44.28 -21.27 28.86
C LYS A 68 43.24 -21.10 29.98
N ALA A 69 41.98 -20.84 29.65
CA ALA A 69 40.92 -20.63 30.64
C ALA A 69 40.50 -21.93 31.36
N CYS A 70 40.61 -23.09 30.69
CA CYS A 70 40.30 -24.39 31.30
C CYS A 70 41.45 -24.93 32.17
N ALA A 71 42.70 -24.55 31.90
CA ALA A 71 43.88 -25.06 32.60
C ALA A 71 44.08 -24.49 34.04
N GLU A 72 43.46 -23.35 34.38
CA GLU A 72 43.68 -22.66 35.68
C GLU A 72 42.63 -22.96 36.79
N GLN A 73 41.81 -23.99 36.63
CA GLN A 73 40.76 -24.33 37.61
C GLN A 73 41.18 -24.64 39.07
N PRO A 74 42.45 -24.92 39.47
CA PRO A 74 42.70 -25.21 40.88
C PRO A 74 42.61 -24.02 41.85
N ARG A 75 42.47 -22.76 41.37
CA ARG A 75 42.61 -21.56 42.23
C ARG A 75 41.36 -20.70 42.44
N MET A 76 40.17 -21.07 41.93
CA MET A 76 38.95 -20.27 42.13
C MET A 76 37.81 -21.05 42.81
N ARG A 77 37.12 -20.38 43.73
CA ARG A 77 36.13 -20.98 44.66
C ARG A 77 34.95 -21.62 43.91
N ARG A 78 34.69 -22.87 44.26
CA ARG A 78 33.75 -23.90 43.74
C ARG A 78 32.25 -23.57 43.54
N ARG A 79 31.76 -22.33 43.49
CA ARG A 79 30.30 -22.09 43.66
C ARG A 79 29.48 -21.49 42.52
N LEU A 80 30.04 -21.09 41.38
CA LEU A 80 29.23 -20.58 40.26
C LEU A 80 29.85 -20.99 38.92
N TYR A 81 29.04 -21.62 38.05
CA TYR A 81 29.24 -21.93 36.61
C TYR A 81 29.77 -23.33 36.19
N PRO A 82 29.41 -23.77 34.96
CA PRO A 82 28.84 -25.09 34.64
C PRO A 82 29.90 -26.12 34.23
N SER A 83 29.49 -27.39 34.16
CA SER A 83 30.34 -28.51 33.76
C SER A 83 30.87 -28.35 32.33
N CYS A 84 32.18 -28.19 32.15
CA CYS A 84 32.84 -28.37 30.86
C CYS A 84 32.66 -29.83 30.41
N ARG A 85 32.13 -30.04 29.19
CA ARG A 85 32.20 -31.36 28.52
C ARG A 85 33.17 -31.25 27.34
N ARG A 86 34.09 -32.21 27.28
CA ARG A 86 35.01 -32.38 26.17
C ARG A 86 34.36 -33.30 25.14
N SER A 87 34.28 -32.86 23.88
CA SER A 87 33.91 -33.69 22.74
C SER A 87 35.02 -33.58 21.69
N GLY A 88 35.91 -34.57 21.65
CA GLY A 88 37.10 -34.53 20.79
C GLY A 88 38.08 -33.41 21.17
N ASN A 89 38.49 -32.61 20.19
CA ASN A 89 39.45 -31.50 20.34
C ASN A 89 38.77 -30.13 20.57
N ILE A 90 37.48 -30.12 20.92
CA ILE A 90 36.70 -28.89 21.12
C ILE A 90 36.13 -28.89 22.54
N TYR A 91 36.26 -27.76 23.23
CA TYR A 91 35.65 -27.50 24.54
C TYR A 91 34.35 -26.72 24.35
N ASP A 92 33.21 -27.32 24.72
CA ASP A 92 31.92 -26.63 24.68
C ASP A 92 31.54 -26.08 26.05
N MET A 93 31.21 -24.78 26.08
CA MET A 93 30.66 -24.10 27.26
C MET A 93 29.14 -24.02 27.13
N VAL A 94 28.43 -24.85 27.89
CA VAL A 94 26.96 -24.83 27.89
C VAL A 94 26.48 -23.81 28.92
N ILE A 95 26.01 -22.66 28.47
CA ILE A 95 25.37 -21.65 29.34
C ILE A 95 23.86 -21.87 29.32
N PRO A 96 23.22 -22.24 30.45
CA PRO A 96 21.78 -22.37 30.51
C PRO A 96 21.19 -20.97 30.73
N ASN A 97 20.57 -20.40 29.67
CA ASN A 97 19.73 -19.19 29.69
C ASN A 97 20.41 -17.82 29.40
N PRO A 98 19.87 -17.00 28.46
CA PRO A 98 20.37 -15.66 28.11
C PRO A 98 20.38 -14.60 29.23
N ALA A 99 19.66 -14.79 30.34
CA ALA A 99 19.70 -13.85 31.47
C ALA A 99 21.04 -13.94 32.25
N GLU A 100 21.67 -15.11 32.28
CA GLU A 100 22.94 -15.34 33.00
C GLU A 100 24.17 -14.90 32.22
N ALA A 101 24.08 -14.84 30.88
CA ALA A 101 25.14 -14.34 30.01
C ALA A 101 25.50 -12.87 30.28
N LYS A 102 24.51 -12.04 30.66
CA LYS A 102 24.74 -10.63 31.02
C LYS A 102 25.51 -10.47 32.34
N ALA A 103 25.29 -11.38 33.30
CA ALA A 103 25.97 -11.36 34.59
C ALA A 103 27.43 -11.85 34.47
N ALA A 104 27.69 -12.86 33.63
CA ALA A 104 29.04 -13.35 33.36
C ALA A 104 29.93 -12.30 32.68
N THR A 105 29.39 -11.55 31.71
CA THR A 105 30.12 -10.47 31.03
C THR A 105 30.44 -9.30 31.95
N ALA A 106 29.54 -8.95 32.88
CA ALA A 106 29.77 -7.89 33.86
C ALA A 106 30.86 -8.24 34.88
N LEU A 107 30.98 -9.51 35.26
CA LEU A 107 31.97 -9.98 36.24
C LEU A 107 33.38 -10.10 35.65
N LEU A 108 33.50 -10.40 34.35
CA LEU A 108 34.78 -10.50 33.64
C LEU A 108 35.46 -9.13 33.45
N VAL A 109 34.66 -8.08 33.25
CA VAL A 109 35.13 -6.68 33.10
C VAL A 109 35.66 -6.12 34.43
N ALA A 110 35.11 -6.57 35.57
CA ALA A 110 35.58 -6.15 36.89
C ALA A 110 36.93 -6.77 37.29
N PHE A 111 37.32 -7.91 36.71
CA PHE A 111 38.57 -8.61 37.06
C PHE A 111 39.81 -8.09 36.32
N LEU A 112 39.64 -7.32 35.24
CA LEU A 112 40.74 -6.85 34.38
C LEU A 112 41.12 -5.37 34.58
N GLY A 113 40.53 -4.67 35.56
CA GLY A 113 41.03 -3.37 36.04
C GLY A 113 40.98 -2.20 35.05
N GLY A 114 40.20 -2.25 33.97
CA GLY A 114 40.08 -1.17 32.99
C GLY A 114 38.89 -0.23 33.26
N SER A 115 39.12 1.08 33.32
CA SER A 115 38.07 2.11 33.24
C SER A 115 37.31 2.04 31.90
N PRO A 116 36.04 2.48 31.83
CA PRO A 116 35.19 2.29 30.66
C PRO A 116 35.54 3.31 29.57
N ALA A 117 36.51 2.99 28.71
CA ALA A 117 36.64 3.64 27.42
C ALA A 117 35.55 3.07 26.50
N THR A 118 34.70 3.93 25.96
CA THR A 118 33.71 3.60 24.92
C THR A 118 34.39 2.82 23.79
N PRO A 119 33.95 1.59 23.48
CA PRO A 119 34.51 0.86 22.35
C PRO A 119 34.11 1.59 21.05
N PRO A 120 34.98 1.63 20.03
CA PRO A 120 34.54 1.99 18.68
C PRO A 120 33.40 1.03 18.30
N PRO A 121 32.40 1.46 17.51
CA PRO A 121 31.29 0.58 17.17
C PRO A 121 31.87 -0.67 16.52
N ALA A 122 31.69 -1.81 17.19
CA ALA A 122 32.09 -3.09 16.66
C ALA A 122 31.44 -3.23 15.29
N ALA A 123 32.26 -3.36 14.24
CA ALA A 123 31.80 -3.88 12.97
C ALA A 123 31.10 -5.20 13.30
N ARG A 124 29.77 -5.22 13.12
CA ARG A 124 29.00 -6.44 13.31
C ARG A 124 29.58 -7.47 12.35
N PRO A 125 29.91 -8.69 12.79
CA PRO A 125 30.20 -9.75 11.85
C PRO A 125 28.89 -9.98 11.07
N ASP A 126 28.87 -9.52 9.82
CA ASP A 126 27.79 -9.81 8.89
C ASP A 126 27.95 -11.26 8.43
N ILE A 127 27.36 -12.15 9.22
CA ILE A 127 27.07 -13.52 8.86
C ILE A 127 25.55 -13.70 8.90
N SER A 128 24.83 -12.80 8.22
CA SER A 128 23.53 -13.18 7.67
C SER A 128 23.83 -14.03 6.43
N PRO A 129 23.43 -15.31 6.34
CA PRO A 129 23.39 -15.95 5.03
C PRO A 129 22.56 -15.01 4.17
N LEU A 130 23.11 -14.52 3.04
CA LEU A 130 22.43 -13.62 2.10
C LEU A 130 20.95 -14.00 2.07
N ALA A 131 20.12 -13.21 2.75
CA ALA A 131 18.76 -13.63 3.00
C ALA A 131 18.07 -13.59 1.64
N VAL A 132 17.98 -14.75 0.97
CA VAL A 132 17.43 -14.87 -0.38
C VAL A 132 16.11 -14.10 -0.38
N LYS A 133 15.89 -13.12 -1.24
CA LYS A 133 14.62 -12.37 -1.20
C LYS A 133 13.49 -13.33 -1.59
N PRO A 134 12.30 -13.28 -0.97
CA PRO A 134 11.14 -14.04 -1.47
C PRO A 134 10.92 -13.69 -2.94
N THR A 135 10.63 -14.70 -3.76
CA THR A 135 10.34 -14.54 -5.19
C THR A 135 8.90 -14.95 -5.46
N LEU A 136 8.25 -14.25 -6.38
CA LEU A 136 6.87 -14.53 -6.77
C LEU A 136 6.84 -15.59 -7.89
N VAL A 137 5.99 -16.59 -7.74
CA VAL A 137 5.70 -17.64 -8.73
C VAL A 137 4.19 -17.65 -8.99
N ILE A 138 3.77 -17.71 -10.25
CA ILE A 138 2.36 -17.86 -10.63
C ILE A 138 2.26 -19.18 -11.40
N PRO A 139 1.89 -20.30 -10.74
CA PRO A 139 1.70 -21.56 -11.42
C PRO A 139 0.58 -21.48 -12.47
N ASP A 140 0.70 -22.29 -13.50
CA ASP A 140 -0.36 -22.43 -14.50
C ASP A 140 -1.68 -22.83 -13.83
N THR A 141 -2.75 -22.17 -14.24
CA THR A 141 -4.10 -22.42 -13.75
C THR A 141 -4.90 -23.09 -14.85
N VAL A 142 -5.53 -24.21 -14.51
CA VAL A 142 -6.44 -24.92 -15.41
C VAL A 142 -7.87 -24.57 -15.03
N VAL A 143 -8.69 -24.21 -16.03
CA VAL A 143 -10.12 -23.96 -15.88
C VAL A 143 -10.89 -25.08 -16.59
N LEU A 144 -11.83 -25.70 -15.90
CA LEU A 144 -12.66 -26.78 -16.47
C LEU A 144 -13.91 -26.21 -17.17
N PRO A 145 -14.50 -26.95 -18.13
CA PRO A 145 -15.74 -26.54 -18.76
C PRO A 145 -16.84 -26.28 -17.72
N GLY A 146 -17.50 -25.12 -17.83
CA GLY A 146 -18.56 -24.70 -16.91
C GLY A 146 -18.08 -23.92 -15.67
N GLU A 147 -16.79 -23.89 -15.36
CA GLU A 147 -16.27 -23.02 -14.28
C GLU A 147 -16.45 -21.54 -14.66
N ARG A 148 -17.03 -20.76 -13.74
CA ARG A 148 -17.29 -19.32 -13.91
C ARG A 148 -16.22 -18.43 -13.29
N ILE A 149 -15.26 -19.03 -12.61
CA ILE A 149 -14.15 -18.34 -11.92
C ILE A 149 -12.89 -19.17 -12.14
N ALA A 150 -11.80 -18.53 -12.55
CA ALA A 150 -10.48 -19.11 -12.51
C ALA A 150 -9.78 -18.70 -11.20
N HIS A 151 -9.50 -19.67 -10.35
CA HIS A 151 -8.79 -19.49 -9.08
C HIS A 151 -7.27 -19.55 -9.31
N VAL A 152 -6.67 -18.41 -9.67
CA VAL A 152 -5.25 -18.32 -10.04
C VAL A 152 -4.38 -18.22 -8.78
N ARG A 153 -3.51 -19.21 -8.56
CA ARG A 153 -2.60 -19.19 -7.40
C ARG A 153 -1.40 -18.30 -7.69
N VAL A 154 -1.03 -17.51 -6.69
CA VAL A 154 0.21 -16.74 -6.67
C VAL A 154 0.98 -17.20 -5.43
N GLN A 155 2.28 -17.46 -5.54
CA GLN A 155 3.06 -18.09 -4.49
C GLN A 155 4.36 -17.34 -4.23
N LEU A 156 4.79 -17.29 -2.97
CA LEU A 156 6.15 -16.91 -2.60
C LEU A 156 6.99 -18.16 -2.42
N SER A 157 8.25 -18.10 -2.88
CA SER A 157 9.24 -19.15 -2.64
C SER A 157 9.52 -19.41 -1.16
N LYS A 158 9.24 -18.42 -0.30
CA LYS A 158 9.29 -18.54 1.15
C LYS A 158 8.51 -17.43 1.85
N PRO A 159 8.16 -17.61 3.14
CA PRO A 159 7.45 -16.58 3.90
C PRO A 159 8.23 -15.26 3.97
N ALA A 160 7.51 -14.16 3.84
CA ALA A 160 8.04 -12.83 4.12
C ALA A 160 7.97 -12.52 5.63
N ARG A 161 8.78 -11.56 6.10
CA ARG A 161 8.72 -11.03 7.48
C ARG A 161 7.93 -9.72 7.58
N ARG A 162 7.55 -9.16 6.44
CA ARG A 162 6.76 -7.94 6.25
C ARG A 162 5.78 -8.20 5.10
N PRO A 163 4.66 -7.48 5.00
CA PRO A 163 3.80 -7.62 3.84
C PRO A 163 4.55 -7.32 2.56
N LEU A 164 4.30 -8.13 1.53
CA LEU A 164 4.81 -7.92 0.18
C LEU A 164 3.61 -7.79 -0.75
N THR A 165 3.63 -6.75 -1.58
CA THR A 165 2.48 -6.36 -2.40
C THR A 165 2.86 -6.30 -3.86
N TRP A 166 2.07 -6.96 -4.70
CA TRP A 166 2.20 -6.92 -6.16
C TRP A 166 0.92 -6.41 -6.81
N ARG A 167 1.05 -5.59 -7.85
CA ARG A 167 -0.07 -5.31 -8.75
C ARG A 167 -0.05 -6.33 -9.88
N CYS A 168 -1.16 -7.03 -10.05
CA CYS A 168 -1.35 -8.08 -11.03
C CYS A 168 -2.41 -7.67 -12.06
N THR A 169 -2.21 -8.05 -13.31
CA THR A 169 -3.13 -7.73 -14.41
C THR A 169 -3.23 -8.91 -15.36
N THR A 170 -4.45 -9.21 -15.80
CA THR A 170 -4.68 -10.19 -16.86
C THR A 170 -4.34 -9.61 -18.22
N THR A 171 -3.69 -10.40 -19.07
CA THR A 171 -3.38 -10.03 -20.47
C THR A 171 -3.92 -11.09 -21.43
N ASN A 172 -4.38 -10.64 -22.59
CA ASN A 172 -4.99 -11.52 -23.58
C ASN A 172 -3.98 -12.57 -24.08
N GLY A 173 -4.48 -13.78 -24.30
CA GLY A 173 -3.81 -14.83 -25.05
C GLY A 173 -4.67 -15.19 -26.28
N SER A 174 -4.91 -16.48 -26.47
CA SER A 174 -5.89 -16.96 -27.46
C SER A 174 -7.35 -16.74 -27.02
N ALA A 175 -7.58 -16.52 -25.72
CA ALA A 175 -8.77 -15.92 -25.14
C ALA A 175 -8.53 -14.43 -24.84
N TYR A 176 -9.54 -13.60 -25.05
CA TYR A 176 -9.48 -12.16 -24.84
C TYR A 176 -10.69 -11.61 -24.08
N ALA A 177 -10.47 -10.56 -23.30
CA ALA A 177 -11.53 -9.82 -22.63
C ALA A 177 -12.24 -8.85 -23.61
N PRO A 178 -13.56 -8.59 -23.44
CA PRO A 178 -14.46 -9.22 -22.47
C PRO A 178 -15.12 -10.50 -23.01
N ALA A 179 -14.68 -11.05 -24.15
CA ALA A 179 -15.39 -12.16 -24.79
C ALA A 179 -15.33 -13.48 -24.00
N PHE A 180 -14.21 -13.74 -23.34
CA PHE A 180 -13.97 -15.01 -22.63
C PHE A 180 -13.82 -14.84 -21.11
N TYR A 181 -13.27 -13.71 -20.67
CA TYR A 181 -13.04 -13.41 -19.26
C TYR A 181 -13.17 -11.92 -19.00
N SER A 182 -13.37 -11.52 -17.75
CA SER A 182 -13.37 -10.11 -17.35
C SER A 182 -11.94 -9.64 -17.10
N GLN A 183 -11.52 -8.54 -17.74
CA GLN A 183 -10.19 -7.97 -17.51
C GLN A 183 -10.04 -7.64 -16.02
N THR A 184 -9.10 -8.32 -15.38
CA THR A 184 -8.87 -8.22 -13.94
C THR A 184 -7.56 -7.49 -13.68
N VAL A 185 -7.64 -6.39 -12.95
CA VAL A 185 -6.50 -5.65 -12.39
C VAL A 185 -6.67 -5.65 -10.89
N THR A 186 -5.74 -6.27 -10.18
CA THR A 186 -5.86 -6.46 -8.73
C THR A 186 -4.51 -6.35 -8.04
N THR A 187 -4.54 -6.23 -6.72
CA THR A 187 -3.36 -6.25 -5.87
C THR A 187 -3.35 -7.53 -5.04
N VAL A 188 -2.22 -8.23 -5.06
CA VAL A 188 -1.97 -9.37 -4.18
C VAL A 188 -1.06 -8.94 -3.06
N ILE A 189 -1.44 -9.25 -1.82
CA ILE A 189 -0.61 -8.98 -0.64
C ILE A 189 -0.34 -10.30 0.07
N PHE A 190 0.92 -10.62 0.28
CA PHE A 190 1.34 -11.68 1.18
C PHE A 190 1.73 -11.04 2.50
N GLN A 191 1.00 -11.28 3.60
CA GLN A 191 1.48 -10.79 4.91
C GLN A 191 2.64 -11.66 5.44
N PRO A 192 3.25 -11.28 6.60
CA PRO A 192 4.27 -12.10 7.21
C PRO A 192 3.81 -13.54 7.44
N GLY A 193 4.59 -14.51 6.99
CA GLY A 193 4.23 -15.93 7.11
C GLY A 193 3.51 -16.52 5.89
N GLU A 194 2.81 -15.73 5.09
CA GLU A 194 2.09 -16.22 3.92
C GLU A 194 3.03 -16.58 2.77
N THR A 195 2.67 -17.64 2.05
CA THR A 195 3.36 -18.10 0.84
C THR A 195 2.44 -18.40 -0.30
N VAL A 196 1.12 -18.34 -0.13
CA VAL A 196 0.15 -18.57 -1.19
C VAL A 196 -0.98 -17.55 -1.08
N GLN A 197 -1.33 -16.94 -2.20
CA GLN A 197 -2.54 -16.15 -2.39
C GLN A 197 -3.30 -16.65 -3.63
N VAL A 198 -4.56 -16.25 -3.76
CA VAL A 198 -5.41 -16.61 -4.90
C VAL A 198 -6.05 -15.35 -5.47
N ILE A 199 -6.00 -15.23 -6.80
CA ILE A 199 -6.73 -14.24 -7.56
C ILE A 199 -7.87 -14.93 -8.29
N ASP A 200 -9.07 -14.45 -8.08
CA ASP A 200 -10.25 -14.91 -8.79
C ASP A 200 -10.45 -14.06 -10.06
N VAL A 201 -10.47 -14.73 -11.22
CA VAL A 201 -10.74 -14.09 -12.52
C VAL A 201 -12.09 -14.60 -13.03
N PRO A 202 -13.10 -13.73 -13.23
CA PRO A 202 -14.38 -14.14 -13.78
C PRO A 202 -14.26 -14.68 -15.20
N ILE A 203 -14.83 -15.86 -15.43
CA ILE A 203 -14.91 -16.53 -16.73
C ILE A 203 -16.31 -16.34 -17.31
N LEU A 204 -16.33 -15.72 -18.49
CA LEU A 204 -17.55 -15.31 -19.19
C LEU A 204 -17.98 -16.34 -20.23
N ARG A 205 -17.03 -17.15 -20.73
CA ARG A 205 -17.27 -18.21 -21.71
C ARG A 205 -16.27 -19.35 -21.54
N ASP A 206 -16.66 -20.55 -22.00
CA ASP A 206 -15.78 -21.72 -22.02
C ASP A 206 -14.41 -21.42 -22.64
N LEU A 207 -13.36 -21.78 -21.90
CA LEU A 207 -11.96 -21.57 -22.26
C LEU A 207 -11.32 -22.82 -22.89
N THR A 208 -12.04 -23.91 -23.12
CA THR A 208 -11.47 -25.17 -23.61
C THR A 208 -10.62 -24.95 -24.87
N GLY A 209 -9.33 -25.28 -24.78
CA GLY A 209 -8.36 -25.08 -25.88
C GLY A 209 -7.92 -23.63 -26.09
N LYS A 210 -8.23 -22.73 -25.16
CA LYS A 210 -7.82 -21.33 -25.14
C LYS A 210 -7.12 -20.98 -23.83
N ASP A 211 -6.41 -19.86 -23.85
CA ASP A 211 -5.64 -19.36 -22.74
C ASP A 211 -5.62 -17.82 -22.67
N PHE A 212 -5.32 -17.33 -21.47
CA PHE A 212 -4.91 -15.96 -21.22
C PHE A 212 -3.87 -15.97 -20.10
N LYS A 213 -3.32 -14.81 -19.77
CA LYS A 213 -2.19 -14.70 -18.83
C LYS A 213 -2.53 -13.80 -17.66
N LEU A 214 -1.85 -14.03 -16.54
CA LEU A 214 -1.78 -13.09 -15.42
C LEU A 214 -0.32 -12.69 -15.22
N SER A 215 -0.03 -11.40 -15.21
CA SER A 215 1.30 -10.85 -14.95
C SER A 215 1.27 -9.97 -13.71
N CYS A 216 2.31 -10.06 -12.87
CA CYS A 216 2.46 -9.25 -11.66
C CYS A 216 3.76 -8.42 -11.69
N PRO A 217 3.92 -7.46 -12.63
CA PRO A 217 5.22 -6.85 -12.94
C PRO A 217 5.75 -5.90 -11.86
N TRP A 218 4.90 -5.43 -10.93
CA TRP A 218 5.18 -4.29 -10.06
C TRP A 218 5.11 -4.68 -8.59
N THR A 219 6.08 -4.23 -7.79
CA THR A 219 6.09 -4.42 -6.33
C THR A 219 6.10 -3.10 -5.60
N LEU A 220 5.30 -2.97 -4.55
CA LEU A 220 5.23 -1.76 -3.72
C LEU A 220 6.14 -1.82 -2.47
N VAL A 221 7.08 -2.76 -2.45
CA VAL A 221 8.06 -2.92 -1.36
C VAL A 221 9.27 -2.04 -1.66
N HIS A 222 9.78 -1.33 -0.66
CA HIS A 222 11.13 -0.77 -0.71
C HIS A 222 12.08 -1.64 0.14
N PRO A 223 13.15 -2.21 -0.46
CA PRO A 223 13.52 -2.16 -1.88
C PRO A 223 12.62 -3.05 -2.75
N PRO A 224 12.41 -2.69 -4.03
CA PRO A 224 11.58 -3.47 -4.96
C PRO A 224 12.11 -4.89 -5.10
N VAL A 225 11.19 -5.84 -5.23
CA VAL A 225 11.51 -7.25 -5.54
C VAL A 225 11.13 -7.47 -7.00
N PRO A 226 12.06 -7.39 -7.97
CA PRO A 226 11.71 -7.58 -9.38
C PRO A 226 10.89 -8.85 -9.58
N SER A 227 9.77 -8.74 -10.28
CA SER A 227 8.93 -9.88 -10.63
C SER A 227 8.43 -9.68 -12.05
N ASP A 228 8.98 -10.44 -12.99
CA ASP A 228 8.43 -10.56 -14.35
C ASP A 228 7.56 -11.82 -14.46
N THR A 229 6.96 -12.22 -13.33
CA THR A 229 6.28 -13.51 -13.23
C THR A 229 4.97 -13.45 -14.01
N VAL A 230 4.80 -14.43 -14.90
CA VAL A 230 3.61 -14.63 -15.71
C VAL A 230 3.11 -16.05 -15.50
N GLY A 231 1.83 -16.19 -15.14
CA GLY A 231 1.14 -17.47 -15.12
C GLY A 231 0.18 -17.60 -16.29
N VAL A 232 0.04 -18.81 -16.85
CA VAL A 232 -0.92 -19.09 -17.91
C VAL A 232 -2.20 -19.67 -17.32
N ILE A 233 -3.33 -19.09 -17.68
CA ILE A 233 -4.67 -19.61 -17.35
C ILE A 233 -5.22 -20.24 -18.62
N ARG A 234 -5.44 -21.55 -18.60
CA ARG A 234 -5.86 -22.32 -19.77
C ARG A 234 -7.10 -23.16 -19.49
N GLY A 235 -7.99 -23.25 -20.47
CA GLY A 235 -9.11 -24.18 -20.38
C GLY A 235 -8.72 -25.58 -20.82
N ALA A 236 -8.99 -26.58 -19.99
CA ALA A 236 -8.76 -27.98 -20.29
C ALA A 236 -9.91 -28.85 -19.78
N ARG A 237 -10.08 -30.05 -20.34
CA ARG A 237 -11.16 -30.96 -19.95
C ARG A 237 -10.92 -31.68 -18.61
N THR A 238 -9.67 -31.70 -18.14
CA THR A 238 -9.26 -32.34 -16.90
C THR A 238 -8.23 -31.48 -16.17
N ARG A 239 -8.23 -31.54 -14.83
CA ARG A 239 -7.30 -30.84 -13.95
C ARG A 239 -6.83 -31.78 -12.85
N ALA A 240 -5.52 -31.77 -12.57
CA ALA A 240 -4.97 -32.49 -11.42
C ALA A 240 -5.51 -31.89 -10.11
N PRO A 241 -5.71 -32.70 -9.04
CA PRO A 241 -6.14 -32.18 -7.75
C PRO A 241 -5.19 -31.09 -7.26
N LEU A 242 -5.72 -29.90 -6.96
CA LEU A 242 -4.93 -28.83 -6.37
C LEU A 242 -4.81 -29.08 -4.86
N PRO A 243 -3.63 -28.89 -4.25
CA PRO A 243 -3.51 -28.92 -2.79
C PRO A 243 -4.43 -27.86 -2.17
N ALA A 244 -5.03 -28.12 -1.02
CA ALA A 244 -5.87 -27.14 -0.35
C ALA A 244 -5.12 -25.81 -0.18
N ILE A 245 -5.78 -24.69 -0.48
CA ILE A 245 -5.22 -23.37 -0.19
C ILE A 245 -5.31 -23.19 1.33
N PRO A 246 -4.19 -22.98 2.04
CA PRO A 246 -4.27 -22.56 3.43
C PRO A 246 -5.06 -21.25 3.45
N LYS A 247 -6.22 -21.23 4.13
CA LYS A 247 -6.95 -19.98 4.32
C LYS A 247 -6.02 -19.01 5.06
N PRO A 248 -6.00 -17.71 4.71
CA PRO A 248 -5.33 -16.69 5.50
C PRO A 248 -5.80 -16.83 6.94
N SER A 249 -4.92 -17.31 7.82
CA SER A 249 -5.18 -17.35 9.26
C SER A 249 -4.36 -16.24 9.88
N TYR A 250 -4.73 -15.00 9.56
CA TYR A 250 -4.33 -13.91 10.43
C TYR A 250 -5.26 -13.97 11.63
N PRO A 251 -4.75 -14.28 12.84
CA PRO A 251 -5.47 -13.83 14.01
C PRO A 251 -5.60 -12.31 13.87
N ALA A 252 -6.81 -11.78 14.07
CA ALA A 252 -7.01 -10.36 14.22
C ALA A 252 -5.97 -9.86 15.23
N VAL A 253 -5.01 -9.06 14.78
CA VAL A 253 -4.05 -8.48 15.72
C VAL A 253 -4.81 -7.36 16.39
N ALA A 254 -5.07 -7.51 17.68
CA ALA A 254 -5.66 -6.49 18.53
C ALA A 254 -4.74 -5.25 18.57
N ARG A 255 -4.86 -4.34 17.59
CA ARG A 255 -4.05 -3.13 17.47
C ARG A 255 -4.39 -2.12 18.56
N GLU A 256 -5.56 -2.23 19.18
CA GLU A 256 -5.93 -1.51 20.37
C GLU A 256 -5.18 -1.99 21.63
N LYS A 257 -4.62 -3.20 21.63
CA LYS A 257 -4.00 -3.79 22.82
C LYS A 257 -2.80 -2.95 23.30
N GLY A 258 -2.89 -2.47 24.53
CA GLY A 258 -1.87 -1.61 25.14
C GLY A 258 -2.05 -0.11 24.84
N ARG A 259 -3.08 0.27 24.07
CA ARG A 259 -3.49 1.66 23.82
C ARG A 259 -4.73 2.01 24.62
N LYS A 260 -4.93 3.29 24.94
CA LYS A 260 -6.15 3.77 25.61
C LYS A 260 -7.13 4.31 24.57
N LEU A 261 -8.42 4.03 24.76
CA LEU A 261 -9.46 4.64 23.93
C LEU A 261 -9.43 6.16 24.14
N ALA A 262 -9.13 6.89 23.07
CA ALA A 262 -9.00 8.35 23.07
C ALA A 262 -10.28 9.02 22.55
N PHE A 263 -11.00 8.36 21.64
CA PHE A 263 -12.25 8.86 21.09
C PHE A 263 -13.12 7.71 20.58
N SER A 264 -14.43 7.87 20.68
CA SER A 264 -15.40 7.00 20.04
C SER A 264 -16.63 7.78 19.64
N SER A 265 -17.23 7.41 18.51
CA SER A 265 -18.47 7.98 18.01
C SER A 265 -19.38 6.88 17.47
N THR A 266 -20.69 7.07 17.64
CA THR A 266 -21.74 6.28 16.97
C THR A 266 -22.42 7.08 15.85
N PHE A 267 -21.86 8.25 15.52
CA PHE A 267 -22.36 9.20 14.52
C PHE A 267 -23.75 9.77 14.79
N MET A 268 -24.21 9.66 16.04
CA MET A 268 -25.48 10.25 16.51
C MET A 268 -25.29 11.66 17.06
N GLU A 269 -24.06 12.14 17.18
CA GLU A 269 -23.77 13.53 17.53
C GLU A 269 -24.37 14.47 16.46
N PRO A 270 -24.73 15.72 16.83
CA PRO A 270 -25.29 16.66 15.87
C PRO A 270 -24.33 16.91 14.71
N ILE A 271 -24.91 17.08 13.52
CA ILE A 271 -24.22 17.52 12.31
C ILE A 271 -24.70 18.95 12.03
N VAL A 272 -23.77 19.85 11.80
CA VAL A 272 -24.05 21.26 11.48
C VAL A 272 -23.05 21.75 10.43
N PRO A 273 -23.38 22.77 9.62
CA PRO A 273 -22.45 23.29 8.62
C PRO A 273 -21.22 23.96 9.25
N ASP A 274 -21.38 24.61 10.39
CA ASP A 274 -20.35 25.47 10.96
C ASP A 274 -19.60 24.90 12.16
N VAL A 275 -18.52 25.57 12.54
CA VAL A 275 -17.75 25.20 13.73
C VAL A 275 -18.61 25.37 14.97
N ARG A 276 -18.98 24.24 15.58
CA ARG A 276 -19.66 24.17 16.87
C ARG A 276 -19.02 23.06 17.70
N PRO A 277 -18.49 23.35 18.90
CA PRO A 277 -17.89 22.31 19.74
C PRO A 277 -18.87 21.16 20.00
N GLY A 278 -18.39 19.93 19.86
CA GLY A 278 -19.20 18.73 20.11
C GLY A 278 -20.06 18.29 18.93
N THR A 279 -19.84 18.81 17.72
CA THR A 279 -20.61 18.45 16.52
C THR A 279 -19.73 18.06 15.33
N TRP A 280 -20.24 17.16 14.50
CA TRP A 280 -19.69 16.91 13.18
C TRP A 280 -19.96 18.13 12.30
N ARG A 281 -19.01 18.47 11.41
CA ARG A 281 -19.23 19.51 10.40
C ARG A 281 -19.63 18.92 9.07
N SER A 282 -20.60 19.50 8.37
CA SER A 282 -21.08 19.04 7.06
C SER A 282 -20.49 19.80 5.86
N ARG A 283 -19.55 20.72 6.09
CA ARG A 283 -18.79 21.41 5.02
C ARG A 283 -17.33 21.63 5.39
N PHE A 284 -16.51 21.84 4.36
CA PHE A 284 -15.12 22.23 4.55
C PHE A 284 -14.99 23.69 4.96
N GLY A 285 -13.81 24.04 5.48
CA GLY A 285 -13.50 25.43 5.83
C GLY A 285 -13.44 26.37 4.62
N TRP A 286 -13.28 25.83 3.41
CA TRP A 286 -13.22 26.59 2.16
C TRP A 286 -14.54 26.56 1.36
N GLY A 287 -15.57 25.85 1.82
CA GLY A 287 -16.87 25.80 1.15
C GLY A 287 -17.48 24.41 1.08
N ARG A 288 -18.49 24.29 0.22
CA ARG A 288 -19.31 23.08 0.05
C ARG A 288 -19.01 22.33 -1.24
N VAL A 289 -18.12 22.83 -2.11
CA VAL A 289 -17.81 22.20 -3.40
C VAL A 289 -16.30 22.06 -3.52
N GLN A 290 -15.84 20.86 -3.88
CA GLN A 290 -14.43 20.59 -4.08
C GLN A 290 -14.04 20.77 -5.56
N THR A 291 -13.97 22.03 -5.98
CA THR A 291 -13.69 22.40 -7.37
C THR A 291 -12.34 21.90 -7.88
N GLY A 292 -11.34 21.80 -6.99
CA GLY A 292 -10.01 21.24 -7.31
C GLY A 292 -10.07 19.79 -7.80
N ASN A 293 -11.04 19.01 -7.31
CA ASN A 293 -11.30 17.64 -7.73
C ASN A 293 -12.29 17.55 -8.89
N LYS A 294 -12.83 18.67 -9.36
CA LYS A 294 -13.91 18.75 -10.36
C LYS A 294 -15.18 17.99 -9.95
N GLU A 295 -15.45 17.89 -8.64
CA GLU A 295 -16.70 17.33 -8.12
C GLU A 295 -17.89 18.18 -8.59
N ILE A 296 -19.00 17.51 -8.92
CA ILE A 296 -20.17 18.11 -9.58
C ILE A 296 -21.39 18.24 -8.68
N ALA A 297 -21.20 18.17 -7.36
CA ALA A 297 -22.26 18.32 -6.37
C ALA A 297 -21.74 19.09 -5.15
N PRO A 298 -22.56 19.95 -4.53
CA PRO A 298 -22.26 20.50 -3.21
C PRO A 298 -22.49 19.46 -2.12
N TYR A 299 -21.64 19.48 -1.09
CA TYR A 299 -21.88 18.85 0.19
C TYR A 299 -22.97 19.62 0.93
N THR A 300 -24.13 18.99 1.07
CA THR A 300 -25.33 19.64 1.62
C THR A 300 -25.54 19.31 3.09
N ASP A 301 -26.36 20.13 3.74
CA ASP A 301 -26.84 19.93 5.10
C ASP A 301 -28.35 20.19 5.16
N ALA A 302 -29.11 19.35 5.86
CA ALA A 302 -30.56 19.50 5.93
C ALA A 302 -31.02 20.85 6.53
N THR A 303 -30.15 21.53 7.29
CA THR A 303 -30.43 22.86 7.85
C THR A 303 -30.22 24.00 6.85
N THR A 304 -29.31 23.84 5.89
CA THR A 304 -29.01 24.86 4.87
C THR A 304 -29.64 24.56 3.52
N ASP A 305 -30.03 23.32 3.29
CA ASP A 305 -30.54 22.80 2.02
C ASP A 305 -31.88 22.08 2.32
N PRO A 306 -32.99 22.82 2.49
CA PRO A 306 -34.27 22.21 2.80
C PRO A 306 -34.75 21.32 1.65
N GLY A 307 -35.15 20.09 1.97
CA GLY A 307 -35.66 19.12 0.99
C GLY A 307 -34.64 18.08 0.52
N VAL A 308 -33.38 18.18 0.93
CA VAL A 308 -32.40 17.09 0.76
C VAL A 308 -32.20 16.30 2.06
N THR A 309 -31.79 15.04 1.92
CA THR A 309 -31.50 14.16 3.06
C THR A 309 -30.06 13.65 3.02
N PRO A 310 -29.06 14.51 3.25
CA PRO A 310 -27.64 14.13 3.13
C PRO A 310 -27.16 13.19 4.23
N HIS A 311 -27.76 13.24 5.43
CA HIS A 311 -27.30 12.52 6.61
C HIS A 311 -28.39 11.67 7.30
N PRO A 312 -29.17 10.83 6.60
CA PRO A 312 -30.32 10.17 7.19
C PRO A 312 -29.91 9.14 8.24
N ILE A 313 -30.85 8.80 9.12
CA ILE A 313 -30.75 7.64 10.00
C ILE A 313 -31.53 6.49 9.38
N VAL A 314 -30.85 5.39 9.08
CA VAL A 314 -31.43 4.15 8.55
C VAL A 314 -31.03 3.02 9.48
N ASP A 315 -32.01 2.27 10.00
CA ASP A 315 -31.80 1.18 10.95
C ASP A 315 -30.95 1.57 12.18
N GLY A 316 -31.14 2.80 12.68
CA GLY A 316 -30.40 3.33 13.81
C GLY A 316 -28.92 3.65 13.52
N LYS A 317 -28.54 3.72 12.25
CA LYS A 317 -27.18 4.05 11.79
C LYS A 317 -27.20 5.31 10.94
N ARG A 318 -26.15 6.13 11.09
CA ARG A 318 -25.97 7.32 10.25
C ARG A 318 -25.56 6.87 8.86
N VAL A 319 -26.15 7.47 7.85
CA VAL A 319 -25.77 7.28 6.45
C VAL A 319 -25.32 8.61 5.90
N LEU A 320 -24.19 8.63 5.18
CA LEU A 320 -23.86 9.71 4.25
C LEU A 320 -24.45 9.34 2.90
N ARG A 321 -25.25 10.24 2.33
CA ARG A 321 -25.96 10.01 1.07
C ARG A 321 -25.60 11.05 0.02
N ALA A 322 -25.36 10.59 -1.20
CA ALA A 322 -25.43 11.40 -2.40
C ALA A 322 -26.71 11.05 -3.18
N GLU A 323 -27.40 12.04 -3.73
CA GLU A 323 -28.72 11.90 -4.37
C GLU A 323 -28.79 12.69 -5.69
N HIS A 324 -29.55 12.18 -6.66
CA HIS A 324 -29.91 12.94 -7.87
C HIS A 324 -31.11 13.84 -7.54
N VAL A 325 -30.79 15.02 -7.01
CA VAL A 325 -31.74 16.03 -6.55
C VAL A 325 -31.15 17.41 -6.81
N ALA A 326 -31.97 18.32 -7.32
CA ALA A 326 -31.53 19.67 -7.62
C ALA A 326 -31.10 20.41 -6.34
N THR A 327 -29.90 20.97 -6.36
CA THR A 327 -29.34 21.75 -5.25
C THR A 327 -28.75 23.06 -5.76
N LYS A 328 -28.40 23.96 -4.83
CA LYS A 328 -27.79 25.25 -5.13
C LYS A 328 -26.64 25.56 -4.18
N ASP A 329 -25.57 26.10 -4.72
CA ASP A 329 -24.47 26.67 -3.95
C ASP A 329 -24.03 27.98 -4.60
N ASP A 330 -24.00 29.06 -3.82
CA ASP A 330 -23.64 30.42 -4.26
C ASP A 330 -24.31 30.85 -5.59
N GLY A 331 -25.62 30.59 -5.71
CA GLY A 331 -26.42 30.92 -6.90
C GLY A 331 -26.24 30.00 -8.10
N LYS A 332 -25.26 29.09 -8.08
CA LYS A 332 -25.07 28.05 -9.10
C LYS A 332 -25.96 26.84 -8.81
N GLU A 333 -26.64 26.35 -9.85
CA GLU A 333 -27.47 25.15 -9.79
C GLU A 333 -26.64 23.89 -10.05
N TYR A 334 -27.00 22.82 -9.34
CA TYR A 334 -26.40 21.49 -9.46
C TYR A 334 -27.51 20.45 -9.54
N ALA A 335 -27.27 19.37 -10.28
CA ALA A 335 -28.24 18.29 -10.44
C ALA A 335 -28.22 17.28 -9.27
N PHE A 336 -27.23 17.37 -8.39
CA PHE A 336 -26.98 16.38 -7.35
C PHE A 336 -26.75 17.02 -5.99
N SER A 337 -26.93 16.21 -4.96
CA SER A 337 -26.47 16.45 -3.61
C SER A 337 -25.35 15.47 -3.26
N ALA A 338 -24.31 15.94 -2.59
CA ALA A 338 -23.29 15.13 -1.91
C ALA A 338 -23.38 15.33 -0.40
N SER A 339 -22.67 14.50 0.37
CA SER A 339 -22.60 14.67 1.83
C SER A 339 -21.22 14.33 2.37
N LEU A 340 -20.82 15.09 3.40
CA LEU A 340 -19.62 14.85 4.17
C LEU A 340 -19.90 15.04 5.66
N ILE A 341 -19.04 14.47 6.49
CA ILE A 341 -18.85 14.88 7.87
C ILE A 341 -17.35 14.99 8.18
N ASP A 342 -16.94 16.02 8.91
CA ASP A 342 -15.59 16.10 9.49
C ASP A 342 -15.58 16.32 11.00
N SER A 343 -14.52 15.82 11.64
CA SER A 343 -14.37 15.83 13.09
C SER A 343 -13.72 17.10 13.63
N ALA A 344 -13.53 18.18 12.85
CA ALA A 344 -12.70 19.31 13.27
C ALA A 344 -13.20 20.00 14.56
N SER A 345 -14.52 20.01 14.79
CA SER A 345 -15.14 20.57 15.99
C SER A 345 -15.39 19.53 17.10
N LEU A 346 -14.94 18.29 16.89
CA LEU A 346 -15.14 17.15 17.79
C LEU A 346 -13.82 16.62 18.33
N PHE A 347 -12.93 16.24 17.42
CA PHE A 347 -11.76 15.44 17.74
C PHE A 347 -10.70 15.55 16.66
N THR A 348 -9.44 15.68 17.08
CA THR A 348 -8.27 15.56 16.21
C THR A 348 -7.25 14.68 16.92
N PHE A 349 -6.42 13.98 16.15
CA PHE A 349 -5.41 13.10 16.72
C PHE A 349 -4.14 13.09 15.89
N GLN A 350 -3.04 12.73 16.56
CA GLN A 350 -1.76 12.45 15.93
C GLN A 350 -1.29 11.10 16.45
N TYR A 351 -1.12 10.16 15.53
CA TYR A 351 -0.80 8.76 15.79
C TYR A 351 -1.84 8.04 16.66
N GLY A 352 -1.87 6.71 16.52
CA GLY A 352 -2.82 5.82 17.14
C GLY A 352 -3.38 4.81 16.15
N TYR A 353 -4.28 3.97 16.64
CA TYR A 353 -5.12 3.13 15.80
C TYR A 353 -6.47 3.81 15.66
N VAL A 354 -6.95 4.01 14.44
CA VAL A 354 -8.32 4.41 14.17
C VAL A 354 -9.02 3.30 13.42
N GLU A 355 -10.25 2.98 13.77
CA GLU A 355 -11.08 2.09 12.97
C GLU A 355 -12.51 2.62 12.85
N ALA A 356 -13.12 2.37 11.70
CA ALA A 356 -14.53 2.62 11.47
C ALA A 356 -15.21 1.36 10.92
N ARG A 357 -16.40 1.05 11.44
CA ARG A 357 -17.26 0.02 10.87
C ARG A 357 -18.24 0.67 9.90
N VAL A 358 -18.12 0.34 8.62
CA VAL A 358 -18.82 1.00 7.52
C VAL A 358 -19.43 -0.02 6.56
N LYS A 359 -20.48 0.38 5.83
CA LYS A 359 -21.08 -0.40 4.73
C LYS A 359 -21.24 0.50 3.53
N PHE A 360 -20.70 0.07 2.39
CA PHE A 360 -20.76 0.79 1.13
C PHE A 360 -21.92 0.28 0.28
N ALA A 361 -22.75 1.19 -0.21
CA ALA A 361 -23.80 0.93 -1.20
C ALA A 361 -23.67 2.00 -2.29
N ARG A 362 -22.67 1.82 -3.16
CA ARG A 362 -22.23 2.82 -4.13
C ARG A 362 -23.09 2.82 -5.39
N ALA A 363 -23.39 4.00 -5.91
CA ALA A 363 -23.86 4.19 -7.29
C ALA A 363 -22.71 4.62 -8.22
N GLN A 364 -22.81 4.26 -9.50
CA GLN A 364 -21.84 4.68 -10.51
C GLN A 364 -21.72 6.21 -10.53
N GLY A 365 -20.48 6.68 -10.62
CA GLY A 365 -20.13 8.09 -10.66
C GLY A 365 -20.08 8.78 -9.30
N THR A 366 -19.93 8.01 -8.23
CA THR A 366 -19.63 8.52 -6.88
C THR A 366 -18.32 7.97 -6.35
N VAL A 367 -17.72 8.75 -5.45
CA VAL A 367 -16.55 8.35 -4.65
C VAL A 367 -16.96 8.44 -3.20
N ALA A 368 -16.66 7.40 -2.42
CA ALA A 368 -16.82 7.46 -0.96
C ALA A 368 -15.46 7.29 -0.30
N ALA A 369 -15.18 8.08 0.72
CA ALA A 369 -13.87 8.10 1.35
C ALA A 369 -13.94 8.10 2.88
N PHE A 370 -12.89 7.53 3.47
CA PHE A 370 -12.51 7.66 4.87
C PHE A 370 -11.05 8.11 4.90
N TRP A 371 -10.81 9.34 5.36
CA TRP A 371 -9.54 10.02 5.15
C TRP A 371 -9.27 11.06 6.24
N LEU A 372 -8.06 11.60 6.23
CA LEU A 372 -7.52 12.50 7.23
C LEU A 372 -6.92 13.75 6.57
N LEU A 373 -7.23 14.92 7.16
CA LEU A 373 -6.59 16.20 6.82
C LEU A 373 -5.98 16.86 8.05
N PRO A 374 -4.93 17.68 7.89
CA PRO A 374 -4.39 18.52 8.95
C PRO A 374 -5.45 19.32 9.70
N ALA A 375 -5.39 19.26 11.03
CA ALA A 375 -6.24 20.06 11.90
C ALA A 375 -6.00 21.58 11.69
N SER A 376 -4.81 21.94 11.19
CA SER A 376 -4.45 23.31 10.83
C SER A 376 -5.24 23.87 9.63
N GLY A 377 -5.89 23.00 8.85
CA GLY A 377 -6.53 23.36 7.58
C GLY A 377 -5.55 23.63 6.44
N LYS A 378 -4.23 23.49 6.68
CA LYS A 378 -3.20 23.62 5.64
C LYS A 378 -3.13 22.32 4.85
N TRP A 379 -3.17 22.42 3.54
CA TRP A 379 -3.00 21.29 2.63
C TRP A 379 -1.86 21.59 1.66
N PRO A 380 -1.01 20.59 1.31
CA PRO A 380 -0.88 19.24 1.89
C PRO A 380 -0.27 19.23 3.32
N PRO A 381 -0.24 18.11 4.08
CA PRO A 381 -0.47 16.69 3.70
C PRO A 381 -1.92 16.17 3.76
N GLU A 382 -2.11 14.94 3.29
CA GLU A 382 -3.38 14.19 3.31
C GLU A 382 -3.11 12.68 3.44
N ILE A 383 -3.96 11.97 4.21
CA ILE A 383 -3.96 10.50 4.29
C ILE A 383 -5.34 9.98 3.92
N ASP A 384 -5.41 9.26 2.81
CA ASP A 384 -6.59 8.52 2.42
C ASP A 384 -6.48 7.09 2.95
N ILE A 385 -7.24 6.79 4.00
CA ILE A 385 -7.27 5.45 4.60
C ILE A 385 -7.96 4.50 3.64
N PHE A 386 -9.07 4.96 3.05
CA PHE A 386 -9.87 4.18 2.13
C PHE A 386 -10.70 5.07 1.20
N GLU A 387 -10.55 4.89 -0.11
CA GLU A 387 -11.36 5.53 -1.16
C GLU A 387 -11.95 4.45 -2.07
N THR A 388 -13.19 4.65 -2.52
CA THR A 388 -13.82 3.81 -3.56
C THR A 388 -14.27 4.63 -4.76
N GLY A 389 -14.48 3.98 -5.91
CA GLY A 389 -15.10 4.60 -7.08
C GLY A 389 -14.19 5.46 -7.93
N LEU A 390 -12.87 5.30 -7.79
CA LEU A 390 -11.85 6.00 -8.56
C LEU A 390 -11.77 5.49 -10.01
N GLY A 391 -12.23 6.31 -10.96
CA GLY A 391 -12.32 5.97 -12.38
C GLY A 391 -13.19 4.71 -12.68
N ASP A 392 -12.93 4.06 -13.80
CA ASP A 392 -13.64 2.83 -14.23
C ASP A 392 -13.11 1.54 -13.55
N ARG A 393 -12.27 1.68 -12.52
CA ARG A 393 -11.62 0.52 -11.88
C ARG A 393 -12.39 0.13 -10.62
N PRO A 394 -12.52 -1.18 -10.31
CA PRO A 394 -12.98 -1.66 -9.01
C PRO A 394 -11.93 -1.43 -7.90
N ALA A 395 -11.01 -0.49 -8.10
CA ALA A 395 -9.83 -0.32 -7.27
C ALA A 395 -10.14 0.65 -6.15
N PHE A 396 -10.37 0.09 -4.98
CA PHE A 396 -10.28 0.83 -3.73
C PHE A 396 -8.85 1.29 -3.53
N ALA A 397 -8.64 2.45 -2.92
CA ALA A 397 -7.30 2.98 -2.70
C ALA A 397 -7.07 3.38 -1.25
N SER A 398 -5.83 3.20 -0.79
CA SER A 398 -5.27 4.06 0.24
C SER A 398 -4.21 4.91 -0.44
N SER A 399 -4.29 6.22 -0.28
CA SER A 399 -3.34 7.15 -0.90
C SER A 399 -2.81 8.16 0.11
N ILE A 400 -1.71 8.83 -0.25
CA ILE A 400 -1.15 9.93 0.54
C ILE A 400 -0.79 11.05 -0.41
N ARG A 401 -1.13 12.28 -0.05
CA ARG A 401 -0.70 13.48 -0.77
C ARG A 401 0.26 14.27 0.10
N PHE A 402 1.40 14.65 -0.47
CA PHE A 402 2.43 15.41 0.24
C PHE A 402 3.01 16.50 -0.65
N ALA A 403 3.48 17.59 -0.02
CA ALA A 403 4.21 18.62 -0.73
C ALA A 403 5.46 17.99 -1.36
N LYS A 404 5.62 18.14 -2.67
CA LYS A 404 6.93 17.99 -3.28
C LYS A 404 7.71 19.28 -3.00
N ASP A 405 8.99 19.27 -3.33
CA ASP A 405 9.80 20.48 -3.51
C ASP A 405 9.17 21.45 -4.54
N SER A 406 9.92 22.45 -5.01
CA SER A 406 9.45 23.60 -5.81
C SER A 406 8.70 23.31 -7.14
N TYR A 407 8.27 22.07 -7.40
CA TYR A 407 7.65 21.59 -8.63
C TYR A 407 6.28 20.87 -8.48
N GLY A 408 5.61 20.87 -7.30
CA GLY A 408 4.19 20.46 -7.20
C GLY A 408 3.84 19.51 -6.04
N THR A 409 2.73 18.77 -6.13
CA THR A 409 2.29 17.76 -5.14
C THR A 409 2.71 16.37 -5.61
N ALA A 410 3.13 15.49 -4.70
CA ALA A 410 3.39 14.08 -4.99
C ALA A 410 2.32 13.18 -4.35
N ASP A 411 1.93 12.13 -5.07
CA ASP A 411 0.88 11.17 -4.69
C ASP A 411 1.45 9.75 -4.69
N SER A 412 1.07 8.96 -3.69
CA SER A 412 1.34 7.53 -3.62
C SER A 412 0.08 6.76 -3.24
N ALA A 413 -0.52 6.09 -4.23
CA ALA A 413 -1.71 5.26 -4.03
C ALA A 413 -1.37 3.76 -4.01
N MET A 414 -2.03 3.01 -3.12
CA MET A 414 -2.03 1.56 -3.04
C MET A 414 -3.45 1.07 -3.31
N VAL A 415 -3.60 0.15 -4.27
CA VAL A 415 -4.90 -0.49 -4.54
C VAL A 415 -5.20 -1.54 -3.47
N LEU A 416 -6.39 -1.47 -2.88
CA LEU A 416 -6.87 -2.32 -1.79
C LEU A 416 -7.89 -3.36 -2.28
N PRO A 417 -8.13 -4.45 -1.51
CA PRO A 417 -9.24 -5.36 -1.75
C PRO A 417 -10.59 -4.67 -1.68
N GLY A 418 -11.58 -5.21 -2.39
CA GLY A 418 -12.91 -4.64 -2.43
C GLY A 418 -13.82 -5.01 -1.27
N VAL A 419 -14.68 -4.06 -0.91
CA VAL A 419 -15.61 -4.12 0.24
C VAL A 419 -17.05 -3.70 -0.13
N GLU A 420 -17.33 -3.55 -1.44
CA GLU A 420 -18.67 -3.25 -1.98
C GLU A 420 -19.48 -4.54 -2.20
N ASP A 421 -19.54 -5.40 -1.19
CA ASP A 421 -20.30 -6.65 -1.24
C ASP A 421 -21.64 -6.58 -0.46
N GLY A 422 -22.04 -5.36 -0.07
CA GLY A 422 -23.25 -5.08 0.68
C GLY A 422 -23.17 -5.43 2.18
N ARG A 423 -22.00 -5.86 2.67
CA ARG A 423 -21.80 -6.18 4.10
C ARG A 423 -21.14 -5.02 4.84
N TRP A 424 -21.19 -5.11 6.16
CA TRP A 424 -20.41 -4.26 7.04
C TRP A 424 -18.96 -4.74 7.10
N HIS A 425 -18.03 -3.80 6.95
CA HIS A 425 -16.59 -4.02 7.08
C HIS A 425 -16.00 -3.13 8.15
N VAL A 426 -14.95 -3.60 8.81
CA VAL A 426 -14.13 -2.77 9.71
C VAL A 426 -12.90 -2.30 8.95
N ILE A 427 -12.84 -1.00 8.68
CA ILE A 427 -11.69 -0.36 8.05
C ILE A 427 -10.83 0.26 9.15
N GLY A 428 -9.64 -0.30 9.35
CA GLY A 428 -8.70 0.10 10.39
C GLY A 428 -7.46 0.78 9.82
N PHE A 429 -6.82 1.63 10.60
CA PHE A 429 -5.59 2.31 10.24
C PHE A 429 -4.69 2.50 11.47
N ASP A 430 -3.54 1.82 11.47
CA ASP A 430 -2.51 2.00 12.50
C ASP A 430 -1.49 3.04 12.01
N TRP A 431 -1.56 4.22 12.61
CA TRP A 431 -0.69 5.34 12.30
C TRP A 431 0.30 5.57 13.44
N THR A 432 1.57 5.32 13.15
CA THR A 432 2.67 5.50 14.10
C THR A 432 3.69 6.48 13.54
N ARG A 433 4.71 6.82 14.33
CA ARG A 433 5.84 7.63 13.87
C ARG A 433 6.51 7.01 12.63
N ASP A 434 6.56 5.69 12.57
CA ASP A 434 7.34 4.97 11.56
C ASP A 434 6.49 4.41 10.41
N TRP A 435 5.23 4.06 10.68
CA TRP A 435 4.38 3.31 9.75
C TRP A 435 2.95 3.83 9.67
N GLN A 436 2.40 3.74 8.46
CA GLN A 436 0.97 3.83 8.16
C GLN A 436 0.53 2.45 7.64
N VAL A 437 -0.48 1.86 8.28
CA VAL A 437 -0.91 0.48 7.99
C VAL A 437 -2.43 0.42 7.91
N THR A 438 -2.98 0.10 6.74
CA THR A 438 -4.44 -0.06 6.56
C THR A 438 -4.85 -1.51 6.81
N PHE A 439 -6.01 -1.70 7.41
CA PHE A 439 -6.63 -2.99 7.70
C PHE A 439 -8.06 -3.02 7.15
N ILE A 440 -8.49 -4.18 6.65
CA ILE A 440 -9.89 -4.49 6.33
C ILE A 440 -10.24 -5.76 7.11
N ASP A 441 -11.27 -5.69 7.94
CA ASP A 441 -11.75 -6.79 8.80
C ASP A 441 -10.62 -7.41 9.65
N GLY A 442 -9.75 -6.54 10.17
CA GLY A 442 -8.60 -6.94 11.00
C GLY A 442 -7.41 -7.51 10.21
N VAL A 443 -7.53 -7.68 8.89
CA VAL A 443 -6.45 -8.13 8.01
C VAL A 443 -5.71 -6.91 7.49
N GLU A 444 -4.40 -6.87 7.67
CA GLU A 444 -3.55 -5.83 7.09
C GLU A 444 -3.65 -5.88 5.56
N VAL A 445 -3.90 -4.77 4.88
CA VAL A 445 -4.03 -4.72 3.41
C VAL A 445 -3.04 -3.75 2.77
N SER A 446 -2.42 -2.88 3.57
CA SER A 446 -1.41 -1.94 3.10
C SER A 446 -0.44 -1.60 4.23
N ARG A 447 0.82 -1.32 3.88
CA ARG A 447 1.83 -0.78 4.81
C ARG A 447 2.79 0.10 4.04
N ARG A 448 3.03 1.31 4.57
CA ARG A 448 4.04 2.24 4.04
C ARG A 448 4.74 3.00 5.17
N PRO A 449 6.00 3.46 4.96
CA PRO A 449 6.65 4.36 5.91
C PRO A 449 5.80 5.61 6.14
N ASN A 450 5.73 6.08 7.37
CA ASN A 450 5.00 7.29 7.70
C ASN A 450 5.82 8.54 7.34
N LEU A 451 5.19 9.50 6.66
CA LEU A 451 5.80 10.79 6.29
C LEU A 451 5.25 11.97 7.08
N PHE A 452 4.23 11.76 7.93
CA PHE A 452 3.45 12.84 8.52
C PHE A 452 3.57 12.88 10.04
N ASN A 453 3.60 14.09 10.61
CA ASN A 453 3.86 14.30 12.03
C ASN A 453 3.03 15.44 12.66
N GLU A 454 1.87 15.76 12.08
CA GLU A 454 0.96 16.78 12.58
C GLU A 454 -0.41 16.20 12.97
N PRO A 455 -1.16 16.83 13.89
CA PRO A 455 -2.52 16.41 14.21
C PRO A 455 -3.46 16.54 13.01
N MET A 456 -4.31 15.53 12.82
CA MET A 456 -5.29 15.48 11.73
C MET A 456 -6.71 15.28 12.26
N LYS A 457 -7.68 15.81 11.51
CA LYS A 457 -9.11 15.54 11.65
C LYS A 457 -9.51 14.37 10.75
N ILE A 458 -10.60 13.71 11.12
CA ILE A 458 -11.20 12.59 10.40
C ILE A 458 -12.31 13.12 9.50
N ILE A 459 -12.40 12.57 8.29
CA ILE A 459 -13.41 12.93 7.30
C ILE A 459 -14.01 11.65 6.71
N PHE A 460 -15.33 11.69 6.55
CA PHE A 460 -16.07 10.73 5.73
C PHE A 460 -16.89 11.54 4.72
N ASP A 461 -16.92 11.10 3.46
CA ASP A 461 -17.76 11.70 2.44
C ASP A 461 -18.27 10.70 1.41
N VAL A 462 -19.31 11.14 0.70
CA VAL A 462 -19.76 10.57 -0.57
C VAL A 462 -19.91 11.73 -1.55
N SER A 463 -18.97 11.83 -2.48
CA SER A 463 -18.92 12.83 -3.55
C SER A 463 -19.50 12.31 -4.86
N VAL A 464 -19.78 13.23 -5.80
CA VAL A 464 -20.34 12.94 -7.12
C VAL A 464 -19.42 13.49 -8.21
N GLY A 465 -19.08 12.66 -9.19
CA GLY A 465 -18.12 12.96 -10.26
C GLY A 465 -16.69 13.16 -9.74
N GLY A 466 -15.93 13.99 -10.45
CA GLY A 466 -14.60 14.42 -10.03
C GLY A 466 -13.50 13.36 -10.25
N LEU A 467 -12.96 12.81 -9.15
CA LEU A 467 -11.92 11.76 -9.19
C LEU A 467 -12.47 10.42 -9.72
N GLY A 468 -13.79 10.23 -9.66
CA GLY A 468 -14.53 9.15 -10.32
C GLY A 468 -15.05 9.55 -11.71
N PRO A 469 -15.60 8.60 -12.48
CA PRO A 469 -16.37 8.96 -13.68
C PRO A 469 -17.60 9.77 -13.29
N ASP A 470 -18.22 10.48 -14.24
CA ASP A 470 -19.52 11.09 -13.99
C ASP A 470 -20.64 10.03 -13.94
N PRO A 471 -21.76 10.28 -13.23
CA PRO A 471 -22.93 9.40 -13.28
C PRO A 471 -23.44 9.22 -14.71
N VAL A 472 -23.82 7.99 -15.07
CA VAL A 472 -24.44 7.65 -16.36
C VAL A 472 -25.92 7.35 -16.13
N ASP A 473 -26.80 8.00 -16.90
CA ASP A 473 -28.27 7.87 -16.84
C ASP A 473 -28.86 7.83 -15.41
N PRO A 474 -28.58 8.84 -14.55
CA PRO A 474 -29.12 8.87 -13.20
C PRO A 474 -30.64 9.08 -13.25
N GLY A 475 -31.40 8.00 -13.09
CA GLY A 475 -32.86 8.04 -13.02
C GLY A 475 -33.39 8.52 -11.67
N PRO A 476 -34.72 8.67 -11.53
CA PRO A 476 -35.36 8.89 -10.24
C PRO A 476 -34.97 7.81 -9.23
N GLY A 477 -34.58 8.22 -8.02
CA GLY A 477 -34.15 7.31 -6.96
C GLY A 477 -32.68 6.88 -7.02
N TRP A 478 -31.89 7.41 -7.95
CA TRP A 478 -30.43 7.27 -7.93
C TRP A 478 -29.88 7.82 -6.61
N LYS A 479 -29.10 7.00 -5.91
CA LYS A 479 -28.42 7.37 -4.67
C LYS A 479 -27.19 6.51 -4.43
N SER A 480 -26.19 7.09 -3.76
CA SER A 480 -25.01 6.40 -3.25
C SER A 480 -24.95 6.60 -1.74
N GLU A 481 -24.67 5.53 -0.99
CA GLU A 481 -24.74 5.54 0.47
C GLU A 481 -23.47 4.95 1.10
N LEU A 482 -22.95 5.66 2.11
CA LEU A 482 -21.95 5.18 3.05
C LEU A 482 -22.59 5.12 4.44
N ALA A 483 -22.92 3.92 4.89
CA ALA A 483 -23.49 3.73 6.23
C ALA A 483 -22.36 3.61 7.26
N LEU A 484 -22.54 4.26 8.40
CA LEU A 484 -21.57 4.41 9.47
C LEU A 484 -22.14 3.83 10.77
N ASP A 485 -21.43 2.87 11.37
CA ASP A 485 -21.85 2.24 12.63
C ASP A 485 -21.11 2.84 13.82
N TYR A 486 -19.80 2.74 13.82
CA TYR A 486 -18.97 3.35 14.86
C TYR A 486 -17.63 3.79 14.30
N LEU A 487 -17.02 4.73 15.01
CA LEU A 487 -15.63 5.15 14.88
C LEU A 487 -14.98 5.05 16.25
N LYS A 488 -13.75 4.51 16.29
CA LYS A 488 -12.96 4.45 17.53
C LYS A 488 -11.51 4.81 17.23
N VAL A 489 -10.88 5.52 18.16
CA VAL A 489 -9.47 5.92 18.09
C VAL A 489 -8.80 5.55 19.40
N TRP A 490 -7.67 4.84 19.33
CA TRP A 490 -6.83 4.46 20.47
C TRP A 490 -5.42 5.02 20.33
N ARG A 491 -4.83 5.46 21.45
CA ARG A 491 -3.48 6.06 21.48
C ARG A 491 -2.60 5.48 22.57
#